data_AF-C0ET92-F1
#
_entry.id   AF-C0ET92-F1
#
_cell.length_a   1.000
_cell.length_b   1.000
_cell.length_c   1.000
_cell.angle_alpha   90.00
_cell.angle_beta   90.00
_cell.angle_gamma   90.00
#
_symmetry.space_group_name_H-M   'P 1'
#
loop_
_entity.id
_entity.type
_entity.pdbx_description
1 polymer ?
#
loop_
_entity_poly.entity_id
_entity_poly.type
_entity_poly.pdbx_seq_one_letter_code
_entity_poly.pdbx_strand_id
1 'polypeptide(L)'
;MNRVKNFIGAMREKGVRTVKRAVPAFFTAYCYFSMYVPVYAAKAAGTSVITSGFNSLYEIVAAIVSSIGQLLLLWGVFEWATALNSQDGTMQSMAFKRIASGLVACLAPQIVTVISASLK
;
A
#
# COMPACT_ATOMS: atom_id res chain seq x y z
N MET A 1 5.14 73.78 26.45
CA MET A 1 5.22 72.78 25.34
C MET A 1 5.95 71.48 25.69
N ASN A 2 6.99 71.47 26.53
CA ASN A 2 7.79 70.25 26.80
C ASN A 2 7.06 69.16 27.61
N ARG A 3 6.15 69.53 28.53
CA ARG A 3 5.38 68.54 29.31
C ARG A 3 4.41 67.71 28.46
N VAL A 4 3.82 68.31 27.43
CA VAL A 4 2.90 67.63 26.51
C VAL A 4 3.66 66.63 25.64
N LYS A 5 4.85 67.00 25.13
CA LYS A 5 5.71 66.10 24.35
C LYS A 5 6.18 64.90 25.16
N ASN A 6 6.56 65.11 26.42
CA ASN A 6 6.97 64.02 27.33
C ASN A 6 5.81 63.08 27.67
N PHE A 7 4.59 63.61 27.83
CA PHE A 7 3.40 62.81 28.08
C PHE A 7 3.02 61.94 26.86
N ILE A 8 3.07 62.51 25.65
CA ILE A 8 2.81 61.77 24.40
C ILE A 8 3.87 60.68 24.19
N GLY A 9 5.14 60.98 24.44
CA GLY A 9 6.23 59.98 24.39
C GLY A 9 6.00 58.83 25.36
N ALA A 10 5.63 59.12 26.61
CA ALA A 10 5.34 58.11 27.62
C ALA A 10 4.12 57.24 27.27
N MET A 11 3.09 57.81 26.63
CA MET A 11 1.93 57.06 26.15
C MET A 11 2.29 56.13 24.98
N ARG A 12 3.15 56.58 24.05
CA ARG A 12 3.65 55.75 22.94
C ARG A 12 4.50 54.58 23.43
N GLU A 13 5.39 54.80 24.40
CA GLU A 13 6.21 53.72 24.97
C GLU A 13 5.40 52.69 25.75
N LYS A 14 4.37 53.13 26.50
CA LYS A 14 3.43 52.22 27.17
C LYS A 14 2.68 51.37 26.14
N GLY A 15 2.19 51.98 25.05
CA GLY A 15 1.53 51.25 23.96
C GLY A 15 2.44 50.19 23.31
N VAL A 16 3.68 50.54 22.98
CA VAL A 16 4.65 49.60 22.38
C VAL A 16 4.99 48.45 23.34
N ARG A 17 5.11 48.72 24.64
CA ARG A 17 5.38 47.69 25.66
C ARG A 17 4.21 46.72 25.84
N THR A 18 2.98 47.21 25.76
CA THR A 18 1.77 46.37 25.79
C THR A 18 1.69 45.50 24.54
N VAL A 19 1.94 46.04 23.35
CA VAL A 19 1.96 45.26 22.10
C VAL A 19 3.05 44.18 22.15
N LYS A 20 4.28 44.52 22.57
CA LYS A 20 5.38 43.55 22.69
C LYS A 20 5.09 42.40 23.66
N ARG A 21 4.23 42.62 24.66
CA ARG A 21 3.81 41.57 25.62
C ARG A 21 2.59 40.79 25.13
N ALA A 22 1.71 41.44 24.36
CA ALA A 22 0.51 40.81 23.81
C ALA A 22 0.85 39.82 22.68
N VAL A 23 1.80 40.14 21.80
CA VAL A 23 2.19 39.29 20.66
C VAL A 23 2.60 37.86 21.07
N PRO A 24 3.54 37.64 22.01
CA PRO A 24 3.89 36.29 22.44
C PRO A 24 2.72 35.60 23.17
N ALA A 25 1.92 36.33 23.94
CA ALA A 25 0.75 35.77 24.62
C ALA A 25 -0.30 35.24 23.63
N PHE A 26 -0.58 35.98 22.55
CA PHE A 26 -1.47 35.53 21.49
C PHE A 26 -0.90 34.34 20.72
N PHE A 27 0.41 34.33 20.45
CA PHE A 27 1.08 33.22 19.78
C PHE A 27 1.05 31.93 20.64
N THR A 28 1.36 32.04 21.92
CA THR A 28 1.30 30.88 22.85
C THR A 28 -0.13 30.38 23.02
N ALA A 29 -1.11 31.27 23.11
CA ALA A 29 -2.53 30.87 23.14
C ALA A 29 -2.91 30.12 21.86
N TYR A 30 -2.54 30.62 20.67
CA TYR A 30 -2.79 29.95 19.40
C TYR A 30 -2.17 28.55 19.34
N CYS A 31 -0.91 28.40 19.75
CA CYS A 31 -0.25 27.08 19.82
C CYS A 31 -0.96 26.13 20.79
N TYR A 32 -1.39 26.62 21.95
CA TYR A 32 -2.13 25.82 22.93
C TYR A 32 -3.48 25.37 22.38
N PHE A 33 -4.24 26.25 21.73
CA PHE A 33 -5.50 25.90 21.07
C PHE A 33 -5.30 24.92 19.91
N SER A 34 -4.21 25.03 19.14
CA SER A 34 -3.91 24.09 18.04
C SER A 34 -3.61 22.67 18.52
N MET A 35 -3.16 22.49 19.77
CA MET A 35 -2.85 21.18 20.35
C MET A 35 -4.11 20.35 20.67
N TYR A 36 -5.27 21.01 20.79
CA TYR A 36 -6.57 20.35 21.00
C TYR A 36 -7.28 19.97 19.69
N VAL A 37 -6.70 20.32 18.53
CA VAL A 37 -7.22 19.89 17.24
C VAL A 37 -6.76 18.46 16.99
N PRO A 38 -7.67 17.47 16.87
CA PRO A 38 -7.27 16.11 16.54
C PRO A 38 -6.58 16.06 15.17
N VAL A 39 -5.37 15.51 15.12
CA VAL A 39 -4.70 15.17 13.86
C VAL A 39 -5.31 13.86 13.35
N TYR A 40 -6.20 13.99 12.38
CA TYR A 40 -6.68 12.83 11.62
C TYR A 40 -5.58 12.39 10.64
N ALA A 41 -5.31 11.09 10.56
CA ALA A 41 -4.44 10.54 9.52
C ALA A 41 -4.96 11.02 8.14
N ALA A 42 -4.05 11.50 7.29
CA ALA A 42 -4.41 11.97 5.95
C ALA A 42 -5.22 10.88 5.22
N LYS A 43 -6.42 11.24 4.77
CA LYS A 43 -7.36 10.33 4.10
C LYS A 43 -6.69 9.66 2.90
N ALA A 44 -6.52 8.33 2.97
CA ALA A 44 -6.18 7.36 1.90
C ALA A 44 -4.90 7.57 1.05
N ALA A 45 -4.38 8.80 0.93
CA ALA A 45 -3.25 9.12 0.04
C ALA A 45 -1.90 8.59 0.55
N GLY A 46 -1.73 8.44 1.87
CA GLY A 46 -0.51 7.85 2.44
C GLY A 46 -0.48 6.32 2.36
N THR A 47 -1.65 5.68 2.36
CA THR A 47 -1.77 4.20 2.31
C THR A 47 -1.81 3.66 0.90
N SER A 48 -2.23 4.46 -0.10
CA SER A 48 -2.31 4.02 -1.51
C SER A 48 -0.95 3.59 -2.07
N VAL A 49 0.13 4.30 -1.72
CA VAL A 49 1.49 3.95 -2.12
C VAL A 49 1.89 2.59 -1.55
N ILE A 50 1.54 2.34 -0.29
CA ILE A 50 1.84 1.08 0.41
C ILE A 50 1.03 -0.06 -0.21
N THR A 51 -0.28 0.11 -0.37
CA THR A 51 -1.17 -0.91 -0.96
C THR A 51 -0.80 -1.21 -2.41
N SER A 52 -0.49 -0.19 -3.21
CA SER A 52 -0.04 -0.38 -4.60
C SER A 52 1.25 -1.19 -4.67
N GLY A 53 2.23 -0.90 -3.80
CA GLY A 53 3.48 -1.66 -3.75
C GLY A 53 3.25 -3.14 -3.42
N PHE A 54 2.41 -3.44 -2.43
CA PHE A 54 2.08 -4.82 -2.09
C PHE A 54 1.30 -5.54 -3.20
N ASN A 55 0.40 -4.85 -3.90
CA ASN A 55 -0.33 -5.44 -5.04
C ASN A 55 0.63 -5.86 -6.17
N SER A 56 1.60 -5.02 -6.52
CA SER A 56 2.61 -5.38 -7.52
C SER A 56 3.45 -6.59 -7.10
N LEU A 57 3.77 -6.73 -5.81
CA LEU A 57 4.46 -7.93 -5.30
C LEU A 57 3.60 -9.18 -5.43
N TYR A 58 2.31 -9.10 -5.11
CA TYR A 58 1.39 -10.23 -5.30
C TYR A 58 1.25 -10.64 -6.76
N GLU A 59 1.18 -9.68 -7.68
CA GLU A 59 1.13 -9.94 -9.12
C GLU A 59 2.40 -10.64 -9.62
N ILE A 60 3.58 -10.20 -9.15
CA ILE A 60 4.86 -10.84 -9.49
C ILE A 60 4.89 -12.29 -8.99
N VAL A 61 4.52 -12.52 -7.72
CA VAL A 61 4.48 -13.88 -7.16
C VAL A 61 3.47 -14.76 -7.90
N ALA A 62 2.29 -14.22 -8.21
CA ALA A 62 1.27 -14.91 -8.98
C ALA A 62 1.77 -15.30 -10.39
N ALA A 63 2.48 -14.39 -11.06
CA ALA A 63 3.10 -14.65 -12.36
C ALA A 63 4.13 -15.78 -12.27
N ILE A 64 5.01 -15.77 -11.26
CA ILE A 64 6.01 -16.83 -11.06
C ILE A 64 5.34 -18.20 -10.84
N VAL A 65 4.33 -18.27 -9.97
CA VAL A 65 3.61 -19.53 -9.70
C VAL A 65 2.90 -20.02 -10.97
N SER A 66 2.31 -19.11 -11.76
CA SER A 66 1.73 -19.45 -13.06
C SER A 66 2.78 -20.02 -14.03
N SER A 67 3.96 -19.40 -14.11
CA SER A 67 5.05 -19.86 -14.97
C SER A 67 5.57 -21.25 -14.55
N ILE A 68 5.63 -21.54 -13.25
CA ILE A 68 5.98 -22.88 -12.76
C ILE A 68 4.91 -23.90 -13.17
N GLY A 69 3.63 -23.56 -13.07
CA GLY A 69 2.53 -24.40 -13.56
C GLY A 69 2.67 -24.73 -15.05
N GLN A 70 3.03 -23.74 -15.87
CA GLN A 70 3.25 -23.93 -17.30
C GLN A 70 4.41 -24.90 -17.60
N LEU A 71 5.49 -24.83 -16.82
CA LEU A 71 6.62 -25.77 -16.93
C LEU A 71 6.20 -27.20 -16.55
N LEU A 72 5.40 -27.37 -15.50
CA LEU A 72 4.87 -28.69 -15.11
C LEU A 72 3.90 -29.26 -16.16
N LEU A 73 3.07 -28.40 -16.75
CA LEU A 73 2.18 -28.79 -17.84
C LEU A 73 3.00 -29.25 -19.06
N LEU A 74 4.01 -28.48 -19.44
CA LEU A 74 4.92 -28.83 -20.54
C LEU A 74 5.63 -30.17 -20.27
N TRP A 75 6.06 -30.40 -19.03
CA TRP A 75 6.64 -31.68 -18.61
C TRP A 75 5.67 -32.84 -18.81
N GLY A 76 4.42 -32.69 -18.37
CA GLY A 76 3.37 -33.70 -18.58
C GLY A 76 3.11 -33.98 -20.06
N VAL A 77 3.17 -32.95 -20.92
CA VAL A 77 3.00 -33.11 -22.37
C VAL A 77 4.15 -33.89 -22.99
N PHE A 78 5.39 -33.67 -22.53
CA PHE A 78 6.54 -34.46 -22.99
C PHE A 78 6.46 -35.92 -22.55
N GLU A 79 6.06 -36.20 -21.30
CA GLU A 79 5.81 -37.58 -20.84
C GLU A 79 4.68 -38.25 -21.63
N TRP A 80 3.64 -37.50 -21.99
CA TRP A 80 2.54 -38.04 -22.77
C TRP A 80 2.92 -38.33 -24.23
N ALA A 81 3.74 -37.48 -24.84
CA ALA A 81 4.24 -37.69 -26.20
C ALA A 81 5.06 -38.99 -26.33
N THR A 82 5.90 -39.30 -25.34
CA THR A 82 6.63 -40.58 -25.32
C THR A 82 5.70 -41.75 -24.99
N ALA A 83 4.75 -41.58 -24.07
CA ALA A 83 3.77 -42.60 -23.73
C ALA A 83 2.85 -43.00 -24.90
N LEU A 84 2.55 -42.09 -25.83
CA LEU A 84 1.75 -42.39 -27.03
C LEU A 84 2.44 -43.36 -28.00
N ASN A 85 3.77 -43.48 -27.94
CA ASN A 85 4.52 -44.49 -28.69
C ASN A 85 4.55 -45.85 -27.97
N SER A 86 4.09 -45.92 -26.71
CA SER A 86 3.95 -47.15 -25.95
C SER A 86 2.55 -47.76 -26.15
N GLN A 87 2.49 -49.09 -26.26
CA GLN A 87 1.23 -49.86 -26.27
C GLN A 87 0.60 -49.96 -24.87
N ASP A 88 1.30 -49.52 -23.82
CA ASP A 88 0.81 -49.55 -22.44
C ASP A 88 -0.15 -48.39 -22.16
N GLY A 89 -1.45 -48.66 -22.25
CA GLY A 89 -2.52 -47.68 -21.95
C GLY A 89 -2.45 -47.11 -20.52
N THR A 90 -1.86 -47.85 -19.58
CA THR A 90 -1.60 -47.37 -18.21
C THR A 90 -0.59 -46.23 -18.20
N MET A 91 0.47 -46.30 -19.01
CA MET A 91 1.48 -45.22 -19.11
C MET A 91 0.86 -43.96 -19.72
N GLN A 92 0.02 -44.11 -20.75
CA GLN A 92 -0.69 -42.98 -21.37
C GLN A 92 -1.64 -42.29 -20.38
N SER A 93 -2.38 -43.09 -19.60
CA SER A 93 -3.33 -42.57 -18.61
C SER A 93 -2.63 -41.83 -17.46
N MET A 94 -1.46 -42.30 -17.03
CA MET A 94 -0.68 -41.65 -15.98
C MET A 94 -0.06 -40.34 -16.45
N ALA A 95 0.46 -40.28 -17.69
CA ALA A 95 0.97 -39.05 -18.28
C ALA A 95 -0.14 -38.00 -18.45
N PHE A 96 -1.34 -38.42 -18.89
CA PHE A 96 -2.49 -37.51 -19.00
C PHE A 96 -2.92 -36.92 -17.65
N LYS A 97 -2.94 -37.72 -16.58
CA LYS A 97 -3.20 -37.23 -15.21
C LYS A 97 -2.18 -36.17 -14.80
N ARG A 98 -0.93 -36.30 -15.23
CA ARG A 98 0.13 -35.33 -14.95
C ARG A 98 -0.10 -34.02 -15.68
N ILE A 99 -0.54 -34.05 -16.94
CA ILE A 99 -0.99 -32.86 -17.67
C ILE A 99 -2.14 -32.17 -16.94
N ALA A 100 -3.16 -32.93 -16.52
CA ALA A 100 -4.29 -32.38 -15.77
C ALA A 100 -3.85 -31.67 -14.48
N SER A 101 -2.89 -32.25 -13.75
CA SER A 101 -2.32 -31.60 -12.56
C SER A 101 -1.53 -30.32 -12.89
N GLY A 102 -0.81 -30.30 -14.02
CA GLY A 102 -0.08 -29.11 -14.49
C GLY A 102 -1.03 -27.97 -14.88
N LEU A 103 -2.16 -28.29 -15.51
CA LEU A 103 -3.20 -27.31 -15.82
C LEU A 103 -3.80 -26.68 -14.57
N VAL A 104 -4.08 -27.48 -13.53
CA VAL A 104 -4.57 -26.96 -12.24
C VAL A 104 -3.51 -26.08 -11.57
N ALA A 105 -2.22 -26.44 -11.66
CA ALA A 105 -1.13 -25.63 -11.13
C ALA A 105 -0.99 -24.27 -11.84
N CYS A 106 -1.26 -24.19 -13.15
CA CYS A 106 -1.32 -22.91 -13.87
C CYS A 106 -2.42 -21.98 -13.34
N LEU A 107 -3.53 -22.54 -12.85
CA LEU A 107 -4.69 -21.79 -12.39
C LEU A 107 -4.63 -21.41 -10.89
N ALA A 108 -3.72 -22.01 -10.13
CA ALA A 108 -3.55 -21.78 -8.70
C ALA A 108 -3.44 -20.28 -8.30
N PRO A 109 -2.71 -19.40 -9.03
CA PRO A 109 -2.61 -17.99 -8.68
C PRO A 109 -3.95 -17.24 -8.78
N GLN A 110 -4.82 -17.63 -9.70
CA GLN A 110 -6.13 -17.02 -9.88
C GLN A 110 -7.12 -17.46 -8.79
N ILE A 111 -6.99 -18.69 -8.29
CA ILE A 111 -7.83 -19.20 -7.20
C ILE A 111 -7.53 -18.46 -5.89
N VAL A 112 -6.26 -18.20 -5.58
CA VAL A 112 -5.84 -17.48 -4.37
C VAL A 112 -6.35 -16.04 -4.37
N THR A 113 -6.33 -15.36 -5.51
CA THR A 113 -6.82 -13.98 -5.64
C THR A 113 -8.33 -13.90 -5.48
N VAL A 114 -9.10 -14.86 -6.01
CA VAL A 114 -10.57 -14.94 -5.84
C VAL A 114 -10.97 -15.22 -4.38
N ILE A 115 -10.28 -16.14 -3.70
CA ILE A 115 -10.55 -16.44 -2.28
C ILE A 115 -10.27 -15.21 -1.41
N SER A 116 -9.16 -14.53 -1.68
CA SER A 116 -8.76 -13.32 -0.93
C SER A 116 -9.70 -12.13 -1.16
N ALA A 117 -10.32 -12.05 -2.34
CA ALA A 117 -11.34 -11.05 -2.65
C ALA A 117 -12.69 -11.35 -1.97
N SER A 118 -13.01 -12.64 -1.75
CA SER A 118 -14.27 -13.08 -1.12
C SER A 118 -14.29 -12.95 0.41
N LEU A 119 -13.14 -12.69 1.05
CA LEU A 119 -12.98 -12.56 2.51
C LEU A 119 -13.05 -11.11 3.02
N LYS A 120 -13.28 -10.13 2.15
CA LYS A 120 -13.47 -8.71 2.48
C LYS A 120 -14.94 -8.34 2.42
#